data_AF-A0A7S0BDS1-F1
#
_entry.id   AF-A0A7S0BDS1-F1
#
_cell.length_a   1.000
_cell.length_b   1.000
_cell.length_c   1.000
_cell.angle_alpha   90.00
_cell.angle_beta   90.00
_cell.angle_gamma   90.00
#
_symmetry.space_group_name_H-M   'P 1'
#
loop_
_entity.id
_entity.type
_entity.pdbx_description
1 polymer ?
#
loop_
_entity_poly.entity_id
_entity_poly.type
_entity_poly.pdbx_seq_one_letter_code
_entity_poly.pdbx_strand_id
1 'polypeptide(L)'
;VCENKGKPQSRAQTLVADNTLDPVWNYEARMADYAPGDSLVFAVYDKDWGQEDELVGRVVLPSAHFHPGGFAGEVPLSGAGGACAYLDLRVSLDAAPAAQPARRGAAQGAPSTPRKPSVPRQRPAPPPSLTR
;
A
#
# COMPACT_ATOMS: atom_id res chain seq x y z
N VAL A 1 11.40 -7.90 -4.01
CA VAL A 1 11.60 -6.77 -3.07
C VAL A 1 11.36 -5.46 -3.80
N CYS A 2 10.77 -4.45 -3.15
CA CYS A 2 10.64 -3.08 -3.64
C CYS A 2 11.03 -2.06 -2.55
N GLU A 3 11.75 -0.99 -2.90
CA GLU A 3 12.09 0.12 -1.99
C GLU A 3 12.31 1.45 -2.72
N ASN A 4 12.13 2.57 -2.04
CA ASN A 4 12.57 3.88 -2.53
C ASN A 4 14.12 3.90 -2.55
N LYS A 5 14.71 4.35 -3.65
CA LYS A 5 16.17 4.37 -3.83
C LYS A 5 16.84 5.19 -2.72
N GLY A 6 17.72 4.55 -1.95
CA GLY A 6 18.45 5.17 -0.84
C GLY A 6 17.65 5.29 0.47
N LYS A 7 16.46 4.68 0.55
CA LYS A 7 15.54 4.72 1.69
C LYS A 7 15.12 3.29 2.09
N PRO A 8 16.03 2.48 2.65
CA PRO A 8 15.78 1.06 2.92
C PRO A 8 14.63 0.82 3.93
N GLN A 9 14.28 1.81 4.75
CA GLN A 9 13.12 1.72 5.64
C GLN A 9 11.77 1.66 4.91
N SER A 10 11.72 2.01 3.62
CA SER A 10 10.51 1.91 2.77
C SER A 10 10.31 0.53 2.14
N ARG A 11 11.19 -0.43 2.46
CA ARG A 11 11.25 -1.75 1.83
C ARG A 11 9.98 -2.56 2.06
N ALA A 12 9.43 -3.06 0.97
CA ALA A 12 8.39 -4.08 0.92
C ALA A 12 8.94 -5.36 0.26
N GLN A 13 8.44 -6.51 0.71
CA GLN A 13 8.87 -7.82 0.21
C GLN A 13 7.65 -8.74 0.04
N THR A 14 7.61 -9.40 -1.11
CA THR A 14 6.60 -10.42 -1.44
C THR A 14 6.83 -11.69 -0.62
N LEU A 15 5.86 -12.60 -0.65
CA LEU A 15 6.15 -13.99 -0.32
C LEU A 15 7.05 -14.63 -1.39
N VAL A 16 7.66 -15.75 -1.04
CA VAL A 16 8.42 -16.60 -1.97
C VAL A 16 7.43 -17.34 -2.86
N ALA A 17 7.74 -17.43 -4.15
CA ALA A 17 7.05 -18.31 -5.07
C ALA A 17 7.94 -19.53 -5.31
N ASP A 18 7.58 -20.67 -4.73
CA ASP A 18 8.45 -21.84 -4.72
C ASP A 18 8.49 -22.55 -6.09
N ASN A 19 9.70 -22.93 -6.51
CA ASN A 19 9.96 -23.83 -7.64
C ASN A 19 9.27 -23.44 -8.96
N THR A 20 9.37 -22.15 -9.35
CA THR A 20 8.84 -21.63 -10.62
C THR A 20 9.77 -20.59 -11.24
N LEU A 21 9.84 -20.59 -12.58
CA LEU A 21 10.54 -19.58 -13.38
C LEU A 21 9.60 -18.45 -13.87
N ASP A 22 8.29 -18.61 -13.68
CA ASP A 22 7.26 -17.63 -14.02
C ASP A 22 6.40 -17.35 -12.77
N PRO A 23 6.96 -16.66 -11.76
CA PRO A 23 6.29 -16.44 -10.49
C PRO A 23 5.14 -15.44 -10.62
N VAL A 24 3.98 -15.78 -10.06
CA VAL A 24 2.83 -14.88 -9.92
C VAL A 24 2.64 -14.55 -8.44
N TRP A 25 3.07 -13.35 -8.03
CA TRP A 25 2.96 -12.93 -6.63
C TRP A 25 1.61 -12.30 -6.27
N ASN A 26 0.97 -11.57 -7.20
CA ASN A 26 -0.24 -10.77 -6.95
C ASN A 26 -0.17 -9.98 -5.62
N TYR A 27 0.98 -9.33 -5.40
CA TYR A 27 1.28 -8.64 -4.16
C TYR A 27 1.06 -7.15 -4.27
N GLU A 28 0.36 -6.58 -3.29
CA GLU A 28 0.14 -5.15 -3.15
C GLU A 28 0.75 -4.65 -1.83
N ALA A 29 1.44 -3.52 -1.88
CA ALA A 29 1.96 -2.85 -0.70
C ALA A 29 1.92 -1.33 -0.85
N ARG A 30 1.70 -0.65 0.26
CA ARG A 30 1.84 0.80 0.37
C ARG A 30 3.25 1.15 0.80
N MET A 31 3.94 1.97 0.02
CA MET A 31 5.30 2.40 0.33
C MET A 31 5.28 3.68 1.17
N ALA A 32 6.02 3.67 2.28
CA ALA A 32 6.24 4.86 3.09
C ALA A 32 7.32 5.76 2.50
N ASP A 33 7.34 7.03 2.91
CA ASP A 33 8.42 8.00 2.64
C ASP A 33 8.73 8.31 1.16
N TYR A 34 7.78 8.05 0.25
CA TYR A 34 7.90 8.48 -1.13
C TYR A 34 7.71 10.00 -1.25
N ALA A 35 8.63 10.66 -1.95
CA ALA A 35 8.52 12.05 -2.38
C ALA A 35 8.61 12.14 -3.92
N PRO A 36 7.91 13.11 -4.57
CA PRO A 36 8.08 13.34 -6.00
C PRO A 36 9.56 13.50 -6.38
N GLY A 37 10.00 12.75 -7.38
CA GLY A 37 11.41 12.65 -7.78
C GLY A 37 12.12 11.37 -7.30
N ASP A 38 11.61 10.69 -6.28
CA ASP A 38 12.18 9.43 -5.81
C ASP A 38 12.02 8.31 -6.86
N SER A 39 13.05 7.48 -7.01
CA SER A 39 12.97 6.30 -7.88
C SER A 39 12.63 5.07 -7.04
N LEU A 40 11.80 4.18 -7.60
CA LEU A 40 11.54 2.87 -7.01
C LEU A 40 12.59 1.88 -7.50
N VAL A 41 13.03 1.00 -6.61
CA VAL A 41 13.96 -0.08 -6.90
C VAL A 41 13.24 -1.39 -6.70
N PHE A 42 13.16 -2.20 -7.74
CA PHE A 42 12.65 -3.57 -7.66
C PHE A 42 13.81 -4.53 -7.85
N ALA A 43 13.92 -5.51 -6.95
CA ALA A 43 14.92 -6.57 -7.01
C ALA A 43 14.26 -7.92 -6.78
N VAL A 44 14.57 -8.87 -7.68
CA VAL A 44 14.13 -10.25 -7.65
C VAL A 44 15.29 -11.09 -7.17
N TYR A 45 15.02 -11.95 -6.20
CA TYR A 45 15.99 -12.84 -5.61
C TYR A 45 15.52 -14.27 -5.76
N ASP A 46 16.46 -15.18 -5.99
CA ASP A 46 16.24 -16.61 -5.87
C ASP A 46 16.46 -17.00 -4.42
N LYS A 47 15.58 -17.86 -3.90
CA LYS A 47 15.59 -18.25 -2.50
C LYS A 47 15.66 -19.76 -2.39
N ASP A 48 16.84 -20.22 -2.02
CA ASP A 48 17.10 -21.62 -1.73
C ASP A 48 17.17 -21.90 -0.23
N TRP A 49 16.70 -23.08 0.16
CA TRP A 49 16.76 -23.50 1.55
C TRP A 49 18.21 -23.61 2.04
N GLY A 50 18.56 -22.83 3.06
CA GLY A 50 19.86 -22.88 3.71
C GLY A 50 20.98 -22.14 2.98
N GLN A 51 20.66 -21.37 1.94
CA GLN A 51 21.61 -20.50 1.22
C GLN A 51 21.26 -19.03 1.45
N GLU A 52 22.20 -18.14 1.12
CA GLU A 52 21.90 -16.71 1.02
C GLU A 52 21.07 -16.44 -0.24
N ASP A 53 20.13 -15.50 -0.15
CA ASP A 53 19.27 -15.12 -1.29
C ASP A 53 20.13 -14.55 -2.45
N GLU A 54 20.08 -15.17 -3.63
CA GLU A 54 20.86 -14.76 -4.80
C GLU A 54 20.11 -13.71 -5.62
N LEU A 55 20.76 -12.61 -6.01
CA LEU A 55 20.12 -11.59 -6.85
C LEU A 55 20.01 -12.08 -8.29
N VAL A 56 18.77 -12.33 -8.73
CA VAL A 56 18.47 -12.72 -10.12
C VAL A 56 18.44 -11.51 -11.04
N GLY A 57 17.80 -10.42 -10.60
CA GLY A 57 17.61 -9.26 -11.45
C GLY A 57 17.08 -8.05 -10.72
N ARG A 58 17.34 -6.88 -11.28
CA ARG A 58 16.95 -5.60 -10.69
C ARG A 58 16.50 -4.61 -11.76
N VAL A 59 15.56 -3.75 -11.40
CA VAL A 59 15.19 -2.57 -12.18
C VAL A 59 15.05 -1.37 -11.26
N VAL A 60 15.43 -0.21 -11.79
CA VAL A 60 15.17 1.09 -11.17
C VAL A 60 14.12 1.78 -12.02
N LEU A 61 12.97 2.11 -11.44
CA LEU A 61 11.89 2.84 -12.09
C LEU A 61 11.95 4.31 -11.65
N PRO A 62 12.44 5.24 -12.49
CA PRO A 62 12.51 6.66 -12.14
C PRO A 62 11.12 7.27 -11.96
N SER A 63 10.99 8.22 -11.03
CA SER A 63 9.74 8.95 -10.74
C SER A 63 9.02 9.44 -12.00
N ALA A 64 9.77 9.93 -13.00
CA ALA A 64 9.22 10.43 -14.25
C ALA A 64 8.37 9.41 -15.04
N HIS A 65 8.52 8.11 -14.79
CA HIS A 65 7.73 7.07 -15.46
C HIS A 65 6.37 6.81 -14.81
N PHE A 66 6.18 7.23 -13.55
CA PHE A 66 4.94 6.96 -12.81
C PHE A 66 4.36 8.18 -12.09
N HIS A 67 5.06 9.31 -12.02
CA HIS A 67 4.55 10.52 -11.40
C HIS A 67 4.15 11.56 -12.46
N PRO A 68 2.97 12.21 -12.34
CA PRO A 68 1.95 12.05 -11.30
C PRO A 68 0.87 11.00 -11.61
N GLY A 69 0.92 10.33 -12.77
CA GLY A 69 -0.20 9.55 -13.31
C GLY A 69 -0.30 8.08 -12.87
N GLY A 70 0.66 7.57 -12.11
CA GLY A 70 0.88 6.15 -11.92
C GLY A 70 1.58 5.48 -13.10
N PHE A 71 1.80 4.18 -12.98
CA PHE A 71 2.38 3.32 -14.01
C PHE A 71 1.67 1.96 -14.01
N ALA A 72 1.52 1.35 -15.19
CA ALA A 72 1.07 -0.02 -15.34
C ALA A 72 1.76 -0.62 -16.58
N GLY A 73 2.41 -1.78 -16.41
CA GLY A 73 3.02 -2.52 -17.51
C GLY A 73 4.31 -3.25 -17.11
N GLU A 74 4.94 -3.82 -18.12
CA GLU A 74 6.14 -4.64 -17.96
C GLU A 74 7.41 -3.79 -17.94
N VAL A 75 8.34 -4.14 -17.06
CA VAL A 75 9.68 -3.55 -17.00
C VAL A 75 10.75 -4.63 -17.10
N PRO A 76 11.78 -4.46 -17.95
CA PRO A 76 12.86 -5.42 -18.07
C PRO A 76 13.76 -5.41 -16.83
N LEU A 77 14.16 -6.60 -16.40
CA LEU A 77 15.15 -6.77 -15.35
C LEU A 77 16.57 -6.73 -15.93
N SER A 78 17.42 -5.93 -15.30
CA SER A 78 18.86 -5.95 -15.55
C SER A 78 19.52 -7.04 -14.69
N GLY A 79 20.54 -7.70 -15.24
CA GLY A 79 21.35 -8.68 -14.50
C GLY A 79 20.85 -10.13 -14.56
N ALA A 80 19.76 -10.41 -15.27
CA ALA A 80 19.15 -11.75 -15.39
C ALA A 80 19.93 -12.73 -16.29
N GLY A 81 21.26 -12.83 -16.13
CA GLY A 81 22.08 -13.94 -16.64
C GLY A 81 22.02 -14.24 -18.16
N GLY A 82 21.54 -13.30 -18.99
CA GLY A 82 21.35 -13.50 -20.44
C GLY A 82 19.94 -13.88 -20.86
N ALA A 83 19.01 -14.07 -19.93
CA ALA A 83 17.58 -14.24 -20.22
C ALA A 83 16.86 -12.88 -20.27
N CYS A 84 15.85 -12.78 -21.15
CA CYS A 84 14.91 -11.66 -21.15
C CYS A 84 13.89 -11.88 -20.02
N ALA A 85 14.16 -11.33 -18.84
CA ALA A 85 13.24 -11.36 -17.69
C ALA A 85 12.56 -10.01 -17.50
N TYR A 86 11.28 -10.03 -17.11
CA TYR A 86 10.45 -8.84 -16.93
C TYR A 86 9.65 -8.92 -15.62
N LEU A 87 9.23 -7.77 -15.10
CA LEU A 87 8.22 -7.66 -14.05
C LEU A 87 7.00 -6.93 -14.58
N ASP A 88 5.81 -7.50 -14.43
CA ASP A 88 4.55 -6.77 -14.59
C ASP A 88 4.24 -5.99 -13.30
N LEU A 89 4.13 -4.67 -13.40
CA LEU A 89 4.01 -3.77 -12.27
C LEU A 89 2.83 -2.82 -12.43
N ARG A 90 2.20 -2.50 -11.29
CA ARG A 90 1.28 -1.38 -11.15
C ARG A 90 1.71 -0.47 -10.01
N VAL A 91 1.87 0.82 -10.30
CA VAL A 91 2.19 1.86 -9.32
C VAL A 91 1.08 2.90 -9.33
N SER A 92 0.43 3.10 -8.21
CA SER A 92 -0.57 4.15 -8.01
C SER A 92 -0.09 5.14 -6.96
N LEU A 93 -0.28 6.42 -7.21
CA LEU A 93 -0.03 7.47 -6.22
C LEU A 93 -1.31 7.73 -5.44
N ASP A 94 -1.23 7.66 -4.11
CA ASP A 94 -2.33 8.09 -3.27
C ASP A 94 -2.52 9.59 -3.42
N ALA A 95 -3.71 10.03 -3.83
CA ALA A 95 -4.06 11.43 -3.72
C ALA A 95 -4.01 11.82 -2.24
N ALA A 96 -3.31 12.92 -1.92
CA ALA A 96 -3.45 13.54 -0.60
C ALA A 96 -4.94 13.74 -0.31
N PRO A 97 -5.43 13.48 0.91
CA PRO A 97 -6.82 13.75 1.23
C PRO A 97 -7.09 15.21 0.88
N ALA A 98 -7.95 15.43 -0.12
CA ALA A 98 -8.34 16.77 -0.51
C ALA A 98 -8.83 17.48 0.75
N ALA A 99 -8.12 18.52 1.17
CA ALA A 99 -8.57 19.38 2.25
C ALA A 99 -9.96 19.86 1.84
N GLN A 100 -10.99 19.32 2.49
CA GLN A 100 -12.34 19.82 2.33
C GLN A 100 -12.25 21.34 2.55
N PRO A 101 -12.77 22.18 1.64
CA PRO A 101 -12.74 23.62 1.86
C PRO A 101 -13.43 23.87 3.19
N ALA A 102 -12.67 24.39 4.15
CA ALA A 102 -13.19 24.82 5.44
C ALA A 102 -14.36 25.75 5.14
N ARG A 103 -15.57 25.32 5.49
CA ARG A 103 -16.78 26.14 5.32
C ARG A 103 -16.49 27.46 6.04
N ARG A 104 -16.45 28.56 5.28
CA ARG A 104 -16.31 29.91 5.85
C ARG A 104 -17.37 30.08 6.94
N GLY A 105 -16.91 30.45 8.12
CA GLY A 105 -17.74 30.52 9.31
C GLY A 105 -18.87 31.54 9.21
N ALA A 106 -19.93 31.25 9.96
CA ALA A 106 -20.75 32.27 10.62
C ALA A 106 -20.86 31.85 12.09
N ALA A 107 -20.09 32.53 12.93
CA ALA A 107 -20.35 32.56 14.37
C ALA A 107 -21.32 33.72 14.64
N GLN A 108 -22.39 33.48 15.39
CA GLN A 108 -22.69 34.14 16.68
C GLN A 108 -24.17 33.99 17.07
N GLY A 109 -24.41 33.53 18.30
CA GLY A 109 -25.69 33.64 19.01
C GLY A 109 -26.04 32.43 19.89
N ALA A 110 -25.65 32.45 21.18
CA ALA A 110 -26.17 31.59 22.26
C ALA A 110 -26.94 32.48 23.27
N PRO A 111 -27.62 31.99 24.34
CA PRO A 111 -28.08 30.64 24.71
C PRO A 111 -29.58 30.59 25.14
N SER A 112 -30.17 29.40 25.30
CA SER A 112 -31.22 29.19 26.32
C SER A 112 -31.48 27.69 26.61
N THR A 113 -31.43 27.34 27.90
CA THR A 113 -32.06 26.17 28.54
C THR A 113 -32.69 26.70 29.85
N PRO A 114 -33.54 25.98 30.62
CA PRO A 114 -33.86 24.54 30.56
C PRO A 114 -35.35 24.17 30.82
N ARG A 115 -35.75 22.92 30.49
CA ARG A 115 -36.69 22.16 31.36
C ARG A 115 -36.56 20.64 31.19
N LYS A 116 -36.24 19.96 32.27
CA LYS A 116 -36.55 18.54 32.61
C LYS A 116 -37.39 18.61 33.92
N PRO A 117 -38.14 17.57 34.36
CA PRO A 117 -37.88 16.13 34.16
C PRO A 117 -39.12 15.25 33.92
N SER A 118 -38.93 13.99 33.54
CA SER A 118 -39.74 12.81 33.92
C SER A 118 -39.05 11.52 33.46
N VAL A 119 -39.04 10.49 34.31
CA VAL A 119 -38.25 9.23 34.30
C VAL A 119 -39.23 8.09 34.71
N PRO A 120 -38.96 6.76 34.68
CA PRO A 120 -38.29 5.81 33.76
C PRO A 120 -39.18 4.57 33.38
N ARG A 121 -38.55 3.54 32.75
CA ARG A 121 -38.86 2.07 32.63
C ARG A 121 -39.26 1.66 31.20
N GLN A 122 -38.82 0.54 30.61
CA GLN A 122 -38.11 -0.67 31.05
C GLN A 122 -37.49 -1.38 29.82
N ARG A 123 -36.56 -2.32 30.06
CA ARG A 123 -35.83 -3.11 29.03
C ARG A 123 -36.58 -4.41 28.70
N PRO A 124 -36.71 -4.84 27.43
CA PRO A 124 -37.06 -6.22 27.11
C PRO A 124 -35.80 -7.11 26.97
N ALA A 125 -35.98 -8.40 27.26
CA ALA A 125 -34.99 -9.48 27.34
C ALA A 125 -34.43 -9.95 25.96
N PRO A 126 -33.29 -10.67 25.92
CA PRO A 126 -32.74 -11.24 24.68
C PRO A 126 -33.42 -12.56 24.26
N PRO A 127 -33.41 -12.93 22.96
CA PRO A 127 -33.76 -14.28 22.50
C PRO A 127 -32.58 -15.28 22.63
N PRO A 128 -32.85 -16.60 22.63
CA PRO A 128 -31.90 -17.64 23.05
C PRO A 128 -30.88 -18.06 21.99
N SER A 129 -29.75 -18.59 22.48
CA SER A 129 -28.71 -19.27 21.71
C SER A 129 -29.23 -20.53 21.02
N LEU A 130 -28.87 -20.70 19.74
CA LEU A 130 -29.03 -21.96 19.01
C LEU A 130 -27.69 -22.69 18.98
N THR A 131 -27.63 -23.79 19.73
CA THR A 131 -26.64 -24.85 19.61
C THR A 131 -27.03 -25.75 18.44
N ARG A 132 -26.10 -25.98 17.50
CA ARG A 132 -25.77 -27.32 16.99
C ARG A 132 -24.39 -27.32 16.35
#